data_AF-A0A7J5E9J6-F1
#
_entry.id   AF-A0A7J5E9J6-F1
#
_cell.length_a   1.000
_cell.length_b   1.000
_cell.length_c   1.000
_cell.angle_alpha   90.00
_cell.angle_beta   90.00
_cell.angle_gamma   90.00
#
_symmetry.space_group_name_H-M   'P 1'
#
loop_
_entity.id
_entity.type
_entity.pdbx_description
1 polymer ?
#
loop_
_entity_poly.entity_id
_entity_poly.type
_entity_poly.pdbx_seq_one_letter_code
_entity_poly.pdbx_strand_id
1 'polypeptide(L)' 'MFEVVKGSEGEYRILNSRLIYQRIFDKTGKPTNKNIVHFTPESIENNDDKNIVKFRLNNFLFSEILYSVVAE' A
#
# COMPACT_ATOMS: atom_id res chain seq x y z
N MET A 1 1.17 -12.23 -3.92
CA MET A 1 2.22 -11.28 -4.39
C MET A 1 1.98 -9.96 -3.68
N PHE A 2 3.02 -9.24 -3.22
CA PHE A 2 2.84 -7.92 -2.61
C PHE A 2 3.06 -6.83 -3.66
N GLU A 3 2.21 -5.82 -3.68
CA GLU A 3 2.48 -4.58 -4.42
C GLU A 3 3.25 -3.60 -3.53
N VAL A 4 4.36 -3.09 -4.03
CA VAL A 4 5.25 -2.20 -3.27
C VAL A 4 5.12 -0.78 -3.79
N VAL A 5 4.86 0.16 -2.88
CA VAL A 5 4.67 1.57 -3.16
C VAL A 5 5.63 2.38 -2.29
N LYS A 6 6.35 3.34 -2.86
CA LYS A 6 7.18 4.28 -2.08
C LYS A 6 6.43 5.58 -1.91
N GLY A 7 6.18 5.95 -0.67
CA GLY A 7 5.70 7.25 -0.28
C GLY A 7 6.80 8.11 0.34
N SER A 8 6.41 9.29 0.81
CA SER A 8 7.27 10.25 1.48
C SER A 8 7.64 9.83 2.90
N GLU A 9 6.78 9.09 3.59
CA GLU A 9 7.02 8.62 4.96
C GLU A 9 7.65 7.23 5.03
N GLY A 10 7.65 6.50 3.90
CA GLY A 10 8.20 5.16 3.86
C GLY A 10 7.78 4.31 2.67
N GLU A 11 8.02 3.01 2.80
CA GLU A 11 7.62 2.00 1.82
C GLU A 11 6.37 1.25 2.31
N TYR A 12 5.35 1.20 1.47
CA TYR A 12 4.11 0.47 1.71
C TYR A 12 4.11 -0.84 0.92
N ARG A 13 3.82 -1.94 1.60
CA ARG A 13 3.64 -3.27 1.00
C ARG A 13 2.19 -3.65 1.16
N ILE A 14 1.49 -3.68 0.04
CA ILE A 14 0.07 -3.92 -0.05
C ILE A 14 -0.12 -5.40 -0.37
N LEU A 15 -0.77 -6.14 0.52
CA LEU A 15 -1.17 -7.52 0.25
C LEU A 15 -2.57 -7.60 -0.35
N ASN A 16 -3.49 -6.81 0.20
CA ASN A 16 -4.88 -6.67 -0.23
C ASN A 16 -5.46 -5.39 0.38
N SER A 17 -6.75 -5.11 0.12
CA SER A 17 -7.46 -3.93 0.62
C SER A 17 -7.57 -3.82 2.15
N ARG A 18 -7.18 -4.87 2.90
CA ARG A 18 -7.29 -4.96 4.35
C ARG A 18 -5.95 -5.06 5.08
N LEU A 19 -4.84 -5.17 4.34
CA LEU A 19 -3.53 -5.41 4.93
C LEU A 19 -2.43 -4.69 4.15
N ILE A 20 -2.01 -3.56 4.71
CA ILE A 20 -0.98 -2.67 4.17
C ILE A 20 0.11 -2.51 5.24
N TYR A 21 1.33 -2.92 4.93
CA TYR A 21 2.48 -2.76 5.82
C TYR A 21 3.28 -1.53 5.42
N GLN A 22 3.52 -0.60 6.34
CA GLN A 22 4.40 0.54 6.13
C GLN A 22 5.73 0.31 6.86
N ARG A 23 6.83 0.42 6.11
CA ARG A 23 8.18 0.53 6.64
C ARG A 23 8.58 2.00 6.67
N ILE A 24 8.71 2.57 7.86
CA ILE A 24 9.00 4.01 8.02
C ILE A 24 10.48 4.29 7.75
N PHE A 25 10.74 5.35 6.99
CA PHE A 25 12.10 5.86 6.77
C PHE A 25 12.38 7.08 7.65
N ASP A 26 13.64 7.21 8.09
CA ASP A 26 14.09 8.42 8.77
C ASP A 26 14.33 9.57 7.78
N LYS A 27 14.67 10.75 8.31
CA LYS A 27 14.97 11.95 7.50
C LYS A 27 16.18 11.78 6.58
N THR A 28 16.99 10.73 6.76
CA THR A 28 18.14 10.39 5.92
C THR A 28 17.80 9.32 4.87
N GLY A 29 16.55 8.85 4.83
CA GLY A 29 16.07 7.81 3.91
C GLY A 29 16.39 6.39 4.37
N LYS A 30 16.86 6.18 5.60
CA LYS A 30 17.16 4.85 6.14
C LYS A 30 15.94 4.22 6.80
N PRO A 31 15.73 2.91 6.67
CA PRO A 31 14.65 2.23 7.35
C PRO A 31 14.83 2.30 8.87
N THR A 32 13.79 2.73 9.56
CA THR A 32 13.72 2.67 11.01
C THR A 32 13.30 1.26 11.45
N ASN A 33 13.45 0.95 12.74
CA ASN A 33 12.92 -0.28 13.34
C ASN A 33 11.39 -0.22 13.56
N LYS A 34 10.72 0.87 13.18
CA LYS A 34 9.27 1.01 13.28
C LYS A 34 8.62 0.57 11.98
N ASN A 35 7.67 -0.34 12.11
CA ASN A 35 6.74 -0.71 11.04
C ASN A 35 5.32 -0.44 11.54
N ILE A 36 4.45 0.03 10.66
CA ILE A 36 3.03 0.25 10.94
C ILE A 36 2.22 -0.72 10.08
N VAL A 37 1.16 -1.27 10.67
CA VAL A 37 0.16 -2.06 9.93
C VAL A 37 -1.09 -1.21 9.81
N HIS A 38 -1.50 -0.96 8.58
CA HIS A 38 -2.71 -0.23 8.22
C HIS A 38 -3.77 -1.24 7.77
N PHE A 39 -4.91 -1.25 8.48
CA PHE A 39 -6.06 -2.09 8.11
C PHE A 39 -6.84 -1.52 6.92
N THR A 40 -6.75 -0.22 6.68
CA THR A 40 -7.34 0.46 5.53
C THR A 40 -6.43 1.60 5.06
N PRO A 41 -6.52 2.02 3.79
CA PRO A 41 -5.77 3.19 3.31
C PRO A 41 -6.09 4.48 4.08
N GLU A 42 -7.30 4.60 4.65
CA GLU A 42 -7.70 5.77 5.43
C GLU A 42 -6.86 5.97 6.69
N SER A 43 -6.27 4.90 7.23
CA SER A 43 -5.42 4.93 8.41
C SER A 43 -4.00 5.46 8.17
N ILE A 44 -3.65 5.79 6.91
CA ILE A 44 -2.39 6.45 6.59
C ILE A 44 -2.56 7.95 6.88
N GLU A 45 -1.67 8.54 7.67
CA GLU A 45 -1.80 9.94 8.08
C GLU A 45 -1.45 10.91 6.94
N ASN A 46 -0.37 10.63 6.22
CA ASN A 46 0.05 11.43 5.07
C ASN A 46 -0.91 11.27 3.89
N ASN A 47 -1.46 12.39 3.43
CA ASN A 47 -2.47 12.39 2.37
C ASN A 47 -1.92 12.00 1.00
N ASP A 48 -0.68 12.34 0.67
CA ASP A 48 -0.07 11.96 -0.61
C ASP A 48 0.17 10.45 -0.65
N ASP A 49 0.77 9.91 0.40
CA ASP A 49 1.00 8.47 0.57
C ASP A 49 -0.34 7.70 0.54
N LYS A 50 -1.36 8.20 1.25
CA LYS A 50 -2.72 7.66 1.23
C LYS A 50 -3.31 7.59 -0.17
N ASN A 51 -3.21 8.67 -0.94
CA ASN A 51 -3.77 8.75 -2.28
C ASN A 51 -3.07 7.78 -3.24
N ILE A 52 -1.75 7.67 -3.16
CA ILE A 52 -0.98 6.73 -3.98
C ILE A 52 -1.34 5.28 -3.62
N VAL A 53 -1.45 4.95 -2.33
CA VAL A 53 -1.84 3.61 -1.87
C VAL A 53 -3.27 3.27 -2.32
N LYS A 54 -4.23 4.19 -2.22
CA LYS A 54 -5.60 4.00 -2.75
C LYS A 54 -5.61 3.74 -4.25
N PHE A 55 -4.87 4.52 -5.02
CA PHE A 55 -4.80 4.36 -6.47
C PHE A 55 -4.25 2.98 -6.86
N ARG A 56 -3.19 2.53 -6.19
CA ARG A 56 -2.56 1.22 -6.43
C ARG A 56 -3.50 0.07 -6.05
N LEU A 57 -4.16 0.15 -4.89
CA LEU A 57 -5.17 -0.82 -4.47
C LEU A 57 -6.33 -0.96 -5.46
N ASN A 58 -6.82 0.14 -6.02
CA ASN A 58 -7.88 0.08 -7.02
C ASN A 58 -7.42 -0.67 -8.29
N ASN A 59 -6.18 -0.47 -8.74
CA ASN A 59 -5.62 -1.20 -9.87
C ASN A 59 -5.45 -2.70 -9.56
N PHE A 60 -5.00 -3.04 -8.35
CA PHE A 60 -4.88 -4.42 -7.91
C PHE A 60 -6.24 -5.14 -7.91
N LEU A 61 -7.26 -4.54 -7.30
CA LEU A 61 -8.61 -5.09 -7.27
C LEU A 61 -9.24 -5.22 -8.66
N PHE A 62 -9.00 -4.25 -9.56
CA PHE A 62 -9.48 -4.33 -10.94
C PHE A 62 -8.89 -5.54 -11.69
N SER A 63 -7.61 -5.83 -11.45
CA SER A 63 -6.95 -7.00 -12.06
C SER A 63 -7.51 -8.33 -11.55
N GLU A 64 -7.80 -8.45 -10.24
CA GLU A 64 -8.43 -9.67 -9.69
C GLU A 64 -9.85 -9.89 -10.24
N ILE A 65 -10.62 -8.82 -10.46
CA ILE A 65 -11.96 -8.91 -11.05
C ILE A 65 -11.87 -9.35 -12.52
N LEU A 66 -10.97 -8.76 -13.31
CA LEU A 66 -10.78 -9.13 -14.72
C LEU A 66 -10.40 -10.60 -14.90
N TYR A 67 -9.50 -11.14 -14.07
CA TYR A 67 -9.17 -12.57 -14.10
C TYR A 67 -10.37 -13.47 -13.77
N SER A 68 -11.28 -13.01 -12.91
CA SER A 68 -12.48 -13.78 -12.55
C SER A 68 -13.52 -13.78 -13.67
N VAL A 69 -13.64 -12.68 -14.43
CA VAL A 69 -14.64 -12.52 -15.51
C VAL A 69 -14.23 -13.22 -16.81
N VAL A 70 -12.92 -13.37 -17.07
CA VAL A 70 -12.42 -14.00 -18.32
C VAL A 70 -12.32 -15.53 -18.20
N ALA A 71 -12.47 -16.09 -16.99
CA ALA A 71 -12.42 -17.52 -16.73
C ALA A 71 -13.80 -18.24 -16.80
N GLU A 72 -14.87 -17.52 -17.16
CA GLU A 72 -16.19 -18.08 -17.51
C GLU A 72 -16.40 -18.20 -19.03
#